data_AF-A0A8T1S480-F1
#
_entry.id   AF-A0A8T1S480-F1
#
_cell.length_a   1.000
_cell.length_b   1.000
_cell.length_c   1.000
_cell.angle_alpha   90.00
_cell.angle_beta   90.00
_cell.angle_gamma   90.00
#
_symmetry.space_group_name_H-M   'P 1'
#
loop_
_entity.id
_entity.type
_entity.pdbx_description
1 polymer ?
#
loop_
_entity_poly.entity_id
_entity_poly.type
_entity_poly.pdbx_seq_one_letter_code
_entity_poly.pdbx_strand_id
1 'polypeptide(L)'
;MGSLEQVDHPGAMGELGQPLWRWMAGDRVRVQGQCGGEGLLCSVGVATLPPVSVPCRSAFAVWKGAIDSTVCAGQARVAASENYRSLSLEVAKTTRLSKEHLLKKSTEQLQRVQAELLETVKEVGKVKKHYMHLQRVSEVAKEKAADVEARLQKSDHGIFHTKASLQKLSTKFSVQLAEYSQQLAVAQNEYLLTLGAANAHLGHYYHTELPAVMKTLDGDLYERLRDHLTLVSQTELEACHVTQERFRGILEASTQVCREQSLLLFLQDNAAFAPTPEQQFQPSGTDQARLLEARSGSAGESGLEKEVRRWATRAARDYKIKTHGKQVLQRMEARRQQAPEAETPSMERRMEEVSENIRKAEVSRVKADARLALLRQAGLDVDTWLAGAMGQVLEELEQERRLSEARKSDKESTPTAEEFDWLAPSLTIMTTMRELFESRSPALALPNLPSTLQGCSSGTRPASLMSCPSTRVRSWRSLRTAMWKNGSRLGTRRGRWAMSLKSTCCSWTPWGVSAGR
;
A
#
# COMPACT_ATOMS: atom_id res chain seq x y z
N MET A 1 -26.59 -28.59 -65.63
CA MET A 1 -27.51 -29.73 -65.73
C MET A 1 -27.06 -30.78 -64.71
N GLY A 2 -27.90 -31.07 -63.72
CA GLY A 2 -27.77 -32.09 -62.63
C GLY A 2 -26.68 -31.79 -61.58
N SER A 3 -26.91 -31.40 -60.32
CA SER A 3 -27.83 -31.87 -59.24
C SER A 3 -27.61 -33.35 -58.91
N LEU A 4 -27.43 -33.83 -57.68
CA LEU A 4 -27.35 -33.29 -56.30
C LEU A 4 -26.72 -34.46 -55.50
N GLU A 5 -25.84 -34.26 -54.51
CA GLU A 5 -26.24 -34.41 -53.10
C GLU A 5 -25.21 -33.75 -52.17
N GLN A 6 -25.75 -33.18 -51.10
CA GLN A 6 -25.18 -32.24 -50.16
C GLN A 6 -25.61 -32.71 -48.78
N VAL A 7 -24.68 -32.86 -47.83
CA VAL A 7 -24.98 -32.81 -46.40
C VAL A 7 -23.84 -32.11 -45.65
N ASP A 8 -24.18 -30.93 -45.15
CA ASP A 8 -23.79 -30.20 -43.94
C ASP A 8 -22.35 -29.68 -43.67
N HIS A 9 -22.26 -28.35 -43.80
CA HIS A 9 -21.39 -27.39 -43.10
C HIS A 9 -21.97 -27.03 -41.69
N PRO A 10 -21.45 -26.06 -40.91
CA PRO A 10 -20.09 -25.49 -40.71
C PRO A 10 -19.74 -25.35 -39.20
N GLY A 11 -18.56 -24.79 -38.85
CA GLY A 11 -18.36 -24.24 -37.50
C GLY A 11 -16.93 -23.88 -37.15
N ALA A 12 -16.69 -22.61 -36.87
CA ALA A 12 -15.39 -21.97 -36.67
C ALA A 12 -14.91 -21.96 -35.20
N MET A 13 -13.68 -21.44 -35.03
CA MET A 13 -13.14 -20.71 -33.85
C MET A 13 -12.38 -21.47 -32.75
N GLY A 14 -11.24 -20.88 -32.37
CA GLY A 14 -10.78 -20.71 -30.98
C GLY A 14 -9.84 -21.79 -30.45
N GLU A 15 -8.52 -21.63 -30.49
CA GLU A 15 -7.67 -20.96 -29.49
C GLU A 15 -7.65 -21.55 -28.06
N LEU A 16 -6.40 -21.79 -27.62
CA LEU A 16 -5.84 -21.75 -26.27
C LEU A 16 -6.01 -22.98 -25.35
N GLY A 17 -4.95 -23.79 -25.35
CA GLY A 17 -4.63 -24.69 -24.25
C GLY A 17 -4.09 -23.94 -23.04
N GLN A 18 -4.62 -24.29 -21.86
CA GLN A 18 -3.99 -24.12 -20.55
C GLN A 18 -3.94 -25.48 -19.86
N PRO A 19 -2.85 -25.84 -19.15
CA PRO A 19 -2.81 -27.06 -18.37
C PRO A 19 -3.29 -26.83 -16.93
N LEU A 20 -4.10 -27.79 -16.49
CA LEU A 20 -4.54 -28.09 -15.14
C LEU A 20 -3.37 -28.38 -14.19
N TRP A 21 -3.37 -27.77 -13.01
CA TRP A 21 -2.80 -28.35 -11.79
C TRP A 21 -3.70 -28.03 -10.59
N ARG A 22 -4.34 -29.08 -10.06
CA ARG A 22 -5.07 -29.16 -8.79
C ARG A 22 -4.25 -30.06 -7.85
N TRP A 23 -4.61 -30.11 -6.55
CA TRP A 23 -4.06 -30.89 -5.42
C TRP A 23 -3.12 -30.06 -4.51
N MET A 24 -3.24 -29.96 -3.18
CA MET A 24 -4.13 -30.55 -2.15
C MET A 24 -4.31 -29.58 -0.96
N ALA A 25 -5.47 -29.68 -0.31
CA ALA A 25 -5.73 -29.22 1.05
C ALA A 25 -5.16 -30.22 2.07
N GLY A 26 -4.71 -29.71 3.23
CA GLY A 26 -4.25 -30.53 4.36
C GLY A 26 -4.69 -29.91 5.68
N ASP A 27 -5.62 -30.61 6.34
CA ASP A 27 -6.23 -30.31 7.63
C ASP A 27 -5.22 -30.21 8.79
N ARG A 28 -5.52 -29.37 9.79
CA ARG A 28 -5.03 -29.57 11.16
C ARG A 28 -6.03 -29.10 12.23
N VAL A 29 -6.89 -30.04 12.59
CA VAL A 29 -7.30 -30.47 13.94
C VAL A 29 -7.45 -29.40 15.03
N ARG A 30 -8.72 -29.21 15.41
CA ARG A 30 -9.24 -28.60 16.64
C ARG A 30 -9.21 -29.66 17.75
N VAL A 31 -8.57 -29.40 18.89
CA VAL A 31 -8.70 -30.22 20.10
C VAL A 31 -9.48 -29.44 21.16
N GLN A 32 -10.59 -30.04 21.55
CA GLN A 32 -11.57 -29.57 22.54
C GLN A 32 -11.31 -30.38 23.81
N GLY A 33 -10.98 -29.73 24.92
CA GLY A 33 -10.79 -30.36 26.23
C GLY A 33 -11.82 -29.85 27.22
N GLN A 34 -12.73 -30.75 27.63
CA GLN A 34 -13.67 -30.58 28.75
C GLN A 34 -12.99 -30.95 30.07
N CYS A 35 -13.16 -30.13 31.10
CA CYS A 35 -13.16 -30.54 32.51
C CYS A 35 -14.23 -29.72 33.25
N GLY A 36 -15.11 -30.41 33.98
CA GLY A 36 -16.22 -29.80 34.71
C GLY A 36 -15.97 -29.66 36.21
N GLY A 37 -16.86 -28.90 36.86
CA GLY A 37 -17.49 -29.26 38.13
C GLY A 37 -16.88 -28.75 39.45
N GLU A 38 -17.62 -27.81 40.09
CA GLU A 38 -17.77 -27.57 41.55
C GLU A 38 -16.58 -26.92 42.30
N GLY A 39 -16.71 -25.96 43.23
CA GLY A 39 -17.80 -25.31 43.94
C GLY A 39 -17.23 -24.18 44.83
N LEU A 40 -18.11 -23.33 45.37
CA LEU A 40 -17.90 -22.03 46.03
C LEU A 40 -16.81 -21.94 47.12
N LEU A 41 -16.21 -20.73 47.28
CA LEU A 41 -16.32 -19.89 48.51
C LEU A 41 -15.65 -18.51 48.34
N CYS A 42 -16.36 -17.46 48.76
CA CYS A 42 -15.95 -16.05 48.78
C CYS A 42 -14.74 -15.75 49.66
N SER A 43 -13.82 -14.88 49.23
CA SER A 43 -13.18 -13.89 50.13
C SER A 43 -12.49 -12.74 49.38
N VAL A 44 -12.84 -11.51 49.79
CA VAL A 44 -12.04 -10.27 49.84
C VAL A 44 -11.33 -9.81 48.56
N GLY A 45 -11.94 -8.79 47.93
CA GLY A 45 -11.40 -8.08 46.77
C GLY A 45 -10.10 -7.34 47.07
N VAL A 46 -8.99 -7.93 46.63
CA VAL A 46 -7.82 -7.19 46.16
C VAL A 46 -8.17 -6.71 44.75
N ALA A 47 -8.00 -5.40 44.50
CA ALA A 47 -8.18 -4.80 43.18
C ALA A 47 -7.25 -5.48 42.17
N THR A 48 -7.78 -6.51 41.51
CA THR A 48 -7.09 -7.25 40.47
C THR A 48 -7.32 -6.47 39.19
N LEU A 49 -6.26 -5.87 38.66
CA LEU A 49 -6.25 -5.26 37.33
C LEU A 49 -6.82 -6.25 36.30
N PRO A 50 -7.66 -5.82 35.35
CA PRO A 50 -8.24 -6.73 34.37
C PRO A 50 -7.15 -7.41 33.53
N PRO A 51 -7.23 -8.73 33.30
CA PRO A 51 -6.25 -9.46 32.52
C PRO A 51 -6.64 -9.43 31.04
N VAL A 52 -6.12 -8.46 30.29
CA VAL A 52 -5.76 -8.64 28.87
C VAL A 52 -4.61 -7.68 28.61
N SER A 53 -3.38 -8.18 28.54
CA SER A 53 -2.24 -7.41 28.04
C SER A 53 -2.40 -7.24 26.53
N VAL A 54 -3.37 -6.43 26.10
CA VAL A 54 -3.26 -5.76 24.81
C VAL A 54 -2.03 -4.87 24.94
N PRO A 55 -1.02 -4.95 24.06
CA PRO A 55 0.11 -4.05 24.11
C PRO A 55 -0.39 -2.63 23.80
N CYS A 56 -0.82 -1.91 24.83
CA CYS A 56 -1.32 -0.55 24.72
C CYS A 56 -0.17 0.40 24.40
N ARG A 57 -0.39 1.32 23.45
CA ARG A 57 0.63 2.30 23.03
C ARG A 57 0.18 3.73 23.34
N SER A 58 1.15 4.60 23.59
CA SER A 58 0.87 6.04 23.74
C SER A 58 0.59 6.66 22.36
N ALA A 59 -0.33 7.64 22.33
CA ALA A 59 -0.66 8.37 21.11
C ALA A 59 0.59 9.06 20.51
N PHE A 60 1.46 9.58 21.36
CA PHE A 60 2.72 10.20 20.96
C PHE A 60 3.65 9.23 20.23
N ALA A 61 3.80 7.99 20.73
CA ALA A 61 4.66 7.00 20.09
C ALA A 61 4.16 6.62 18.69
N VAL A 62 2.85 6.45 18.52
CA VAL A 62 2.24 6.16 17.21
C VAL A 62 2.39 7.33 16.25
N TRP A 63 2.14 8.56 16.72
CA TRP A 63 2.32 9.78 15.91
C TRP A 63 3.78 9.96 15.45
N LYS A 64 4.74 9.78 16.37
CA LYS A 64 6.16 9.80 16.04
C LYS A 64 6.51 8.74 15.00
N GLY A 65 6.05 7.49 15.20
CA GLY A 65 6.24 6.40 14.25
C GLY A 65 5.67 6.70 12.86
N ALA A 66 4.53 7.39 12.79
CA ALA A 66 3.95 7.87 11.53
C ALA A 66 4.87 8.85 10.80
N ILE A 67 5.42 9.84 11.51
CA ILE A 67 6.39 10.78 10.94
C ILE A 67 7.65 10.04 10.48
N ASP A 68 8.25 9.22 11.34
CA ASP A 68 9.46 8.46 11.01
C ASP A 68 9.26 7.57 9.76
N SER A 69 8.06 6.97 9.61
CA SER A 69 7.73 6.16 8.43
C SER A 69 7.50 6.99 7.17
N THR A 70 6.97 8.21 7.28
CA THR A 70 6.90 9.14 6.12
C THR A 70 8.30 9.51 5.62
N VAL A 71 9.25 9.76 6.53
CA VAL A 71 10.66 10.02 6.19
C VAL A 71 11.28 8.80 5.52
N CYS A 72 11.09 7.60 6.09
CA CYS A 72 11.57 6.35 5.51
C CYS A 72 11.01 6.10 4.10
N ALA A 73 9.71 6.35 3.88
CA ALA A 73 9.08 6.25 2.56
C ALA A 73 9.68 7.25 1.56
N GLY A 74 9.97 8.48 2.01
CA GLY A 74 10.68 9.48 1.22
C GLY A 74 12.08 9.02 0.81
N GLN A 75 12.85 8.47 1.74
CA GLN A 75 14.18 7.91 1.48
C GLN A 75 14.14 6.74 0.49
N ALA A 76 13.19 5.82 0.63
CA ALA A 76 13.01 4.71 -0.31
C ALA A 76 12.73 5.22 -1.74
N ARG A 77 11.95 6.31 -1.87
CA ARG A 77 11.68 6.95 -3.17
C ARG A 77 12.91 7.65 -3.75
N VAL A 78 13.75 8.27 -2.92
CA VAL A 78 15.02 8.86 -3.36
C VAL A 78 15.98 7.77 -3.85
N ALA A 79 16.15 6.68 -3.09
CA ALA A 79 16.97 5.55 -3.49
C ALA A 79 16.51 4.92 -4.81
N ALA A 80 15.20 4.74 -4.99
CA ALA A 80 14.62 4.28 -6.26
C ALA A 80 14.95 5.23 -7.42
N SER A 81 14.84 6.55 -7.20
CA SER A 81 15.20 7.57 -8.19
C SER A 81 16.68 7.52 -8.57
N GLU A 82 17.58 7.28 -7.62
CA GLU A 82 19.00 7.12 -7.87
C GLU A 82 19.30 5.87 -8.71
N ASN A 83 18.61 4.76 -8.45
CA ASN A 83 18.70 3.55 -9.25
C ASN A 83 18.23 3.80 -10.70
N TYR A 84 17.08 4.46 -10.88
CA TYR A 84 16.60 4.84 -12.22
C TYR A 84 17.60 5.74 -12.96
N ARG A 85 18.21 6.68 -12.25
CA ARG A 85 19.25 7.56 -12.81
C ARG A 85 20.49 6.77 -13.23
N SER A 86 20.99 5.89 -12.37
CA SER A 86 22.16 5.02 -12.66
C SER A 86 21.92 4.18 -13.92
N LEU A 87 20.74 3.56 -14.03
CA LEU A 87 20.35 2.76 -15.17
C LEU A 87 20.23 3.58 -16.46
N SER A 88 19.62 4.76 -16.37
CA SER A 88 19.43 5.66 -17.52
C SER A 88 20.75 6.26 -18.01
N LEU A 89 21.69 6.54 -17.10
CA LEU A 89 22.92 7.25 -17.45
C LEU A 89 24.04 6.31 -17.88
N GLU A 90 24.28 5.21 -17.15
CA GLU A 90 25.47 4.37 -17.37
C GLU A 90 25.15 3.13 -18.20
N VAL A 91 24.10 2.39 -17.84
CA VAL A 91 23.74 1.13 -18.51
C VAL A 91 23.19 1.38 -19.92
N ALA A 92 22.36 2.41 -20.11
CA ALA A 92 21.82 2.75 -21.42
C ALA A 92 22.91 3.26 -22.39
N LYS A 93 23.87 4.05 -21.92
CA LYS A 93 24.98 4.55 -22.75
C LYS A 93 25.87 3.42 -23.23
N THR A 94 26.32 2.56 -22.32
CA THR A 94 27.19 1.42 -22.64
C THR A 94 26.50 0.45 -23.59
N THR A 95 25.20 0.19 -23.40
CA THR A 95 24.39 -0.64 -24.30
C THR A 95 24.26 -0.03 -25.69
N ARG A 96 24.06 1.29 -25.78
CA ARG A 96 24.01 1.99 -27.07
C ARG A 96 25.32 1.86 -27.84
N LEU A 97 26.46 2.13 -27.19
CA LEU A 97 27.77 2.01 -27.81
C LEU A 97 28.06 0.58 -28.28
N SER A 98 27.69 -0.42 -27.47
CA SER A 98 27.80 -1.84 -27.85
C SER A 98 26.98 -2.15 -29.10
N LYS A 99 25.75 -1.62 -29.21
CA LYS A 99 24.89 -1.84 -30.38
C LYS A 99 25.41 -1.13 -31.62
N GLU A 100 25.93 0.10 -31.49
CA GLU A 100 26.59 0.82 -32.58
C GLU A 100 27.80 0.04 -33.13
N HIS A 101 28.61 -0.55 -32.24
CA HIS A 101 29.72 -1.41 -32.62
C HIS A 101 29.26 -2.68 -33.36
N LEU A 102 28.26 -3.38 -32.82
CA LEU A 102 27.69 -4.58 -33.47
C LEU A 102 27.08 -4.25 -34.84
N LEU A 103 26.42 -3.10 -34.99
CA LEU A 103 25.87 -2.62 -36.26
C LEU A 103 26.97 -2.43 -37.31
N LYS A 104 28.09 -1.81 -36.94
CA LYS A 104 29.22 -1.63 -37.85
C LYS A 104 29.75 -2.99 -38.31
N LYS A 105 30.02 -3.90 -37.36
CA LYS A 105 30.51 -5.25 -37.63
C LYS A 105 29.56 -6.05 -38.53
N SER A 106 28.26 -6.04 -38.24
CA SER A 106 27.25 -6.77 -39.02
C SER A 106 27.08 -6.19 -40.42
N THR A 107 27.21 -4.87 -40.58
CA THR A 107 27.16 -4.21 -41.89
C THR A 107 28.35 -4.62 -42.75
N GLU A 108 29.56 -4.61 -42.19
CA GLU A 108 30.77 -5.09 -42.87
C GLU A 108 30.66 -6.56 -43.27
N GLN A 109 30.08 -7.41 -42.41
CA GLN A 109 29.84 -8.82 -42.73
C GLN A 109 28.80 -8.98 -43.85
N LEU A 110 27.68 -8.24 -43.78
CA LEU A 110 26.65 -8.28 -44.81
C LEU A 110 27.19 -7.86 -46.18
N GLN A 111 27.98 -6.79 -46.22
CA GLN A 111 28.61 -6.31 -47.45
C GLN A 111 29.52 -7.36 -48.08
N ARG A 112 30.30 -8.09 -47.28
CA ARG A 112 31.16 -9.18 -47.78
C ARG A 112 30.34 -10.31 -48.41
N VAL A 113 29.35 -10.83 -47.70
CA VAL A 113 28.49 -11.91 -48.21
C VAL A 113 27.72 -11.48 -49.46
N GLN A 114 27.22 -10.24 -49.49
CA GLN A 114 26.53 -9.70 -50.68
C GLN A 114 27.48 -9.53 -51.87
N ALA A 115 28.74 -9.17 -51.64
CA ALA A 115 29.74 -9.09 -52.70
C ALA A 115 30.05 -10.47 -53.29
N GLU A 116 30.18 -11.51 -52.44
CA GLU A 116 30.38 -12.90 -52.88
C GLU A 116 29.20 -13.40 -53.73
N LEU A 117 27.97 -13.15 -53.29
CA LEU A 117 26.76 -13.51 -54.05
C LEU A 117 26.70 -12.75 -55.39
N LEU A 118 27.10 -11.48 -55.40
CA LEU A 118 27.15 -10.68 -56.63
C LEU A 118 28.15 -11.26 -57.64
N GLU A 119 29.30 -11.76 -57.20
CA GLU A 119 30.25 -12.44 -58.09
C GLU A 119 29.65 -13.72 -58.69
N THR A 120 28.96 -14.55 -57.90
CA THR A 120 28.25 -15.73 -58.43
C THR A 120 27.21 -15.35 -59.49
N VAL A 121 26.46 -14.27 -59.27
CA VAL A 121 25.48 -13.77 -60.24
C VAL A 121 26.14 -13.26 -61.53
N LYS A 122 27.31 -12.61 -61.42
CA LYS A 122 28.09 -12.18 -62.59
C LYS A 122 28.57 -13.37 -63.41
N GLU A 123 28.97 -14.48 -62.78
CA GLU A 123 29.36 -15.72 -63.45
C GLU A 123 28.21 -16.31 -64.28
N VAL A 124 27.01 -16.41 -63.70
CA VAL A 124 25.79 -16.82 -64.44
C VAL A 124 25.57 -15.93 -65.66
N GLY A 125 25.75 -14.61 -65.50
CA GLY A 125 25.63 -13.65 -66.59
C GLY A 125 26.64 -13.87 -67.73
N LYS A 126 27.88 -14.28 -67.41
CA LYS A 126 28.92 -14.61 -68.39
C LYS A 126 28.57 -15.89 -69.16
N VAL A 127 28.26 -16.97 -68.45
CA VAL A 127 27.95 -18.28 -69.05
C VAL A 127 26.67 -18.21 -69.90
N LYS A 128 25.64 -17.50 -69.41
CA LYS A 128 24.41 -17.24 -70.18
C LYS A 128 24.71 -16.55 -71.52
N LYS A 129 25.56 -15.52 -71.53
CA LYS A 129 25.92 -14.80 -72.76
C LYS A 129 26.64 -15.72 -73.75
N HIS A 130 27.54 -16.57 -73.27
CA HIS A 130 28.24 -17.55 -74.10
C HIS A 130 27.28 -18.56 -74.73
N TYR A 131 26.39 -19.16 -73.93
CA TYR A 131 25.33 -20.04 -74.41
C TYR A 131 24.46 -19.37 -75.49
N MET A 132 23.97 -18.14 -75.23
CA MET A 132 23.14 -17.40 -76.20
C MET A 132 23.89 -17.09 -77.51
N HIS A 133 25.21 -16.88 -77.45
CA HIS A 133 26.01 -16.67 -78.64
C HIS A 133 26.12 -17.96 -79.47
N LEU A 134 26.51 -19.08 -78.85
CA LEU A 134 26.60 -20.38 -79.52
C LEU A 134 25.26 -20.84 -80.06
N GLN A 135 24.16 -20.55 -79.36
CA GLN A 135 22.81 -20.85 -79.83
C GLN A 135 22.53 -20.14 -81.17
N ARG A 136 22.84 -18.84 -81.29
CA ARG A 136 22.65 -18.10 -82.55
C ARG A 136 23.54 -18.61 -83.67
N VAL A 137 24.81 -18.89 -83.37
CA VAL A 137 25.75 -19.42 -84.38
C VAL A 137 25.29 -20.79 -84.88
N SER A 138 24.81 -21.65 -83.99
CA SER A 138 24.23 -22.95 -84.33
C SER A 138 22.99 -22.81 -85.22
N GLU A 139 22.06 -21.91 -84.92
CA GLU A 139 20.88 -21.67 -85.77
C GLU A 139 21.26 -21.18 -87.17
N VAL A 140 22.17 -20.21 -87.27
CA VAL A 140 22.66 -19.74 -88.59
C VAL A 140 23.38 -20.86 -89.36
N ALA A 141 24.10 -21.76 -88.67
CA ALA A 141 24.72 -22.91 -89.30
C ALA A 141 23.69 -23.93 -89.80
N LYS A 142 22.61 -24.17 -89.03
CA LYS A 142 21.48 -25.03 -89.44
C LYS A 142 20.77 -24.47 -90.67
N GLU A 143 20.49 -23.17 -90.71
CA GLU A 143 19.87 -22.50 -91.87
C GLU A 143 20.71 -22.68 -93.14
N LYS A 144 22.04 -22.48 -93.04
CA LYS A 144 22.98 -22.67 -94.16
C LYS A 144 23.03 -24.12 -94.64
N ALA A 145 23.05 -25.07 -93.72
CA ALA A 145 23.03 -26.50 -94.07
C ALA A 145 21.72 -26.88 -94.78
N ALA A 146 20.59 -26.40 -94.27
CA ALA A 146 19.26 -26.64 -94.84
C ALA A 146 19.12 -26.03 -96.25
N ASP A 147 19.66 -24.84 -96.50
CA ASP A 147 19.68 -24.23 -97.84
C ASP A 147 20.48 -25.06 -98.85
N VAL A 148 21.68 -25.52 -98.47
CA VAL A 148 22.52 -26.37 -99.33
C VAL A 148 21.86 -27.73 -99.58
N GLU A 149 21.21 -28.30 -98.58
CA GLU A 149 20.50 -29.57 -98.68
C GLU A 149 19.23 -29.44 -99.55
N ALA A 150 18.47 -28.35 -99.41
CA ALA A 150 17.33 -28.06 -100.28
C ALA A 150 17.74 -27.87 -101.75
N ARG A 151 18.86 -27.19 -102.01
CA ARG A 151 19.45 -27.06 -103.36
C ARG A 151 19.89 -28.40 -103.94
N LEU A 152 20.46 -29.27 -103.11
CA LEU A 152 20.85 -30.63 -103.51
C LEU A 152 19.62 -31.49 -103.86
N GLN A 153 18.55 -31.43 -103.06
CA GLN A 153 17.31 -32.20 -103.27
C GLN A 153 16.55 -31.77 -104.52
N LYS A 154 16.52 -30.46 -104.81
CA LYS A 154 15.88 -29.90 -106.01
C LYS A 154 16.70 -30.07 -107.28
N SER A 155 17.92 -30.61 -107.19
CA SER A 155 18.90 -30.61 -108.28
C SER A 155 19.12 -29.21 -108.89
N ASP A 156 19.05 -28.17 -108.06
CA ASP A 156 19.29 -26.77 -108.44
C ASP A 156 20.80 -26.53 -108.58
N HIS A 157 21.37 -27.06 -109.66
CA HIS A 157 22.77 -26.88 -110.03
C HIS A 157 22.86 -25.61 -110.89
N GLY A 158 23.15 -24.46 -110.25
CA GLY A 158 23.48 -23.25 -111.00
C GLY A 158 24.62 -23.51 -112.00
N ILE A 159 24.73 -22.68 -113.05
CA ILE A 159 25.63 -22.87 -114.22
C ILE A 159 27.12 -23.12 -113.84
N PHE A 160 27.52 -22.84 -112.59
CA PHE A 160 28.88 -23.01 -112.07
C PHE A 160 29.04 -24.07 -110.94
N HIS A 161 28.01 -24.84 -110.59
CA HIS A 161 28.08 -25.85 -109.52
C HIS A 161 27.68 -27.24 -110.00
N THR A 162 28.53 -28.25 -109.77
CA THR A 162 28.26 -29.66 -110.10
C THR A 162 27.63 -30.40 -108.92
N LYS A 163 26.84 -31.45 -109.18
CA LYS A 163 26.24 -32.31 -108.13
C LYS A 163 27.27 -32.77 -107.08
N ALA A 164 28.47 -33.16 -107.53
CA ALA A 164 29.57 -33.57 -106.66
C ALA A 164 30.08 -32.42 -105.75
N SER A 165 30.10 -31.18 -106.25
CA SER A 165 30.48 -30.00 -105.44
C SER A 165 29.43 -29.66 -104.37
N LEU A 166 28.14 -29.76 -104.68
CA LEU A 166 27.06 -29.57 -103.70
C LEU A 166 27.05 -30.69 -102.64
N GLN A 167 27.32 -31.93 -103.01
CA GLN A 167 27.49 -33.04 -102.05
C GLN A 167 28.68 -32.78 -101.10
N LYS A 168 29.82 -32.32 -101.61
CA LYS A 168 30.96 -31.93 -100.76
C LYS A 168 30.60 -30.79 -99.80
N LEU A 169 29.89 -29.76 -100.27
CA LEU A 169 29.43 -28.66 -99.41
C LEU A 169 28.42 -29.13 -98.35
N SER A 170 27.48 -30.00 -98.73
CA SER A 170 26.51 -30.61 -97.80
C SER A 170 27.22 -31.41 -96.71
N THR A 171 28.19 -32.27 -97.06
CA THR A 171 28.99 -33.02 -96.06
C THR A 171 29.79 -32.09 -95.15
N LYS A 172 30.38 -31.01 -95.69
CA LYS A 172 31.12 -30.02 -94.89
C LYS A 172 30.20 -29.31 -93.88
N PHE A 173 29.03 -28.86 -94.31
CA PHE A 173 28.06 -28.22 -93.42
C PHE A 173 27.47 -29.21 -92.40
N SER A 174 27.29 -30.48 -92.77
CA SER A 174 26.87 -31.54 -91.84
C SER A 174 27.87 -31.75 -90.71
N VAL A 175 29.18 -31.83 -91.01
CA VAL A 175 30.24 -31.91 -89.99
C VAL A 175 30.26 -30.66 -89.10
N GLN A 176 30.19 -29.46 -89.69
CA GLN A 176 30.13 -28.21 -88.93
C GLN A 176 28.91 -28.14 -88.01
N LEU A 177 27.76 -28.66 -88.44
CA LEU A 177 26.53 -28.69 -87.65
C LEU A 177 26.67 -29.66 -86.47
N ALA A 178 27.32 -30.82 -86.68
CA ALA A 178 27.65 -31.75 -85.61
C ALA A 178 28.58 -31.09 -84.57
N GLU A 179 29.61 -30.37 -84.99
CA GLU A 179 30.52 -29.62 -84.10
C GLU A 179 29.78 -28.54 -83.30
N TYR A 180 28.96 -27.69 -83.96
CA TYR A 180 28.19 -26.66 -83.27
C TYR A 180 27.13 -27.23 -82.34
N SER A 181 26.50 -28.36 -82.68
CA SER A 181 25.53 -29.01 -81.81
C SER A 181 26.18 -29.56 -80.53
N GLN A 182 27.39 -30.15 -80.65
CA GLN A 182 28.17 -30.57 -79.49
C GLN A 182 28.59 -29.37 -78.63
N GLN A 183 29.11 -28.29 -79.23
CA GLN A 183 29.51 -27.08 -78.50
C GLN A 183 28.32 -26.42 -77.79
N LEU A 184 27.15 -26.39 -78.43
CA LEU A 184 25.92 -25.86 -77.83
C LEU A 184 25.48 -26.69 -76.63
N ALA A 185 25.53 -28.03 -76.74
CA ALA A 185 25.21 -28.93 -75.62
C ALA A 185 26.15 -28.71 -74.42
N VAL A 186 27.45 -28.55 -74.68
CA VAL A 186 28.44 -28.24 -73.62
C VAL A 186 28.11 -26.91 -72.95
N ALA A 187 27.85 -25.85 -73.72
CA ALA A 187 27.52 -24.53 -73.17
C ALA A 187 26.18 -24.51 -72.43
N GLN A 188 25.20 -25.30 -72.89
CA GLN A 188 23.91 -25.47 -72.21
C GLN A 188 24.11 -26.16 -70.85
N ASN A 189 24.89 -27.24 -70.81
CA ASN A 189 25.19 -27.96 -69.58
C ASN A 189 25.93 -27.06 -68.59
N GLU A 190 26.93 -26.31 -69.05
CA GLU A 190 27.66 -25.34 -68.22
C GLU A 190 26.70 -24.30 -67.63
N TYR A 191 25.81 -23.73 -68.46
CA TYR A 191 24.82 -22.76 -67.99
C TYR A 191 23.89 -23.35 -66.92
N LEU A 192 23.37 -24.56 -67.12
CA LEU A 192 22.49 -25.23 -66.16
C LEU A 192 23.21 -25.52 -64.83
N LEU A 193 24.47 -25.96 -64.89
CA LEU A 193 25.30 -26.23 -63.70
C LEU A 193 25.59 -24.94 -62.93
N THR A 194 26.03 -23.88 -63.61
CA THR A 194 26.29 -22.57 -62.97
C THR A 194 25.00 -21.98 -62.38
N LEU A 195 23.86 -22.13 -63.06
CA LEU A 195 22.57 -21.68 -62.55
C LEU A 195 22.14 -22.46 -61.30
N GLY A 196 22.35 -23.78 -61.29
CA GLY A 196 22.12 -24.63 -60.11
C GLY A 196 22.95 -24.19 -58.91
N ALA A 197 24.26 -23.94 -59.12
CA ALA A 197 25.16 -23.44 -58.07
C ALA A 197 24.73 -22.06 -57.55
N ALA A 198 24.36 -21.14 -58.44
CA ALA A 198 23.90 -19.80 -58.05
C ALA A 198 22.60 -19.83 -57.26
N ASN A 199 21.65 -20.68 -57.65
CA ASN A 199 20.40 -20.85 -56.90
C ASN A 199 20.65 -21.46 -55.52
N ALA A 200 21.59 -22.40 -55.38
CA ALA A 200 22.00 -22.93 -54.09
C ALA A 200 22.65 -21.86 -53.20
N HIS A 201 23.56 -21.04 -53.76
CA HIS A 201 24.16 -19.92 -53.03
C HIS A 201 23.11 -18.89 -52.60
N LEU A 202 22.15 -18.55 -53.46
CA LEU A 202 21.04 -17.66 -53.12
C LEU A 202 20.17 -18.24 -51.99
N GLY A 203 19.87 -19.54 -52.04
CA GLY A 203 19.15 -20.25 -50.98
C GLY A 203 19.89 -20.17 -49.65
N HIS A 204 21.20 -20.45 -49.64
CA HIS A 204 22.06 -20.37 -48.46
C HIS A 204 22.16 -18.95 -47.90
N TYR A 205 22.26 -17.93 -48.77
CA TYR A 205 22.25 -16.53 -48.36
C TYR A 205 21.01 -16.17 -47.53
N TYR A 206 19.82 -16.54 -48.00
CA TYR A 206 18.58 -16.18 -47.32
C TYR A 206 18.29 -17.01 -46.06
N HIS A 207 18.61 -18.31 -46.08
CA HIS A 207 18.23 -19.22 -44.99
C HIS A 207 19.32 -19.34 -43.91
N THR A 208 20.57 -19.00 -44.22
CA THR A 208 21.70 -19.19 -43.31
C THR A 208 22.44 -17.88 -43.03
N GLU A 209 23.00 -17.24 -44.07
CA GLU A 209 23.90 -16.08 -43.87
C GLU A 209 23.16 -14.87 -43.31
N LEU A 210 22.01 -14.51 -43.91
CA LEU A 210 21.25 -13.34 -43.50
C LEU A 210 20.74 -13.48 -42.06
N PRO A 211 20.11 -14.61 -41.63
CA PRO A 211 19.78 -14.85 -40.23
C PRO A 211 20.98 -14.81 -39.28
N ALA A 212 22.14 -15.34 -39.69
CA ALA A 212 23.35 -15.32 -38.87
C ALA A 212 23.89 -13.89 -38.65
N VAL A 213 23.86 -13.05 -39.70
CA VAL A 213 24.20 -11.63 -39.60
C VAL A 213 23.23 -10.89 -38.69
N MET A 214 21.92 -11.15 -38.80
CA MET A 214 20.92 -10.54 -37.91
C MET A 214 21.13 -10.96 -36.45
N LYS A 215 21.40 -12.24 -36.19
CA LYS A 215 21.71 -12.72 -34.84
C LYS A 215 22.96 -12.06 -34.26
N THR A 216 23.98 -11.82 -35.08
CA THR A 216 25.20 -11.10 -34.68
C THR A 216 24.91 -9.63 -34.39
N LEU A 217 24.06 -8.98 -35.20
CA LEU A 217 23.61 -7.62 -34.96
C LEU A 217 22.87 -7.51 -33.63
N ASP A 218 21.99 -8.48 -33.33
CA ASP A 218 21.21 -8.52 -32.10
C ASP A 218 22.08 -8.68 -30.86
N GLY A 219 23.06 -9.59 -30.91
CA GLY A 219 23.96 -9.85 -29.79
C GLY A 219 23.19 -10.18 -28.51
N ASP A 220 23.53 -9.49 -27.42
CA ASP A 220 22.88 -9.63 -26.11
C ASP A 220 21.85 -8.52 -25.82
N LEU A 221 21.40 -7.78 -26.84
CA LEU A 221 20.50 -6.64 -26.67
C LEU A 221 19.21 -7.02 -25.93
N TYR A 222 18.57 -8.12 -26.31
CA TYR A 222 17.31 -8.54 -25.72
C TYR A 222 17.46 -8.95 -24.25
N GLU A 223 18.57 -9.61 -23.91
CA GLU A 223 18.91 -9.97 -22.54
C GLU A 223 19.08 -8.70 -21.69
N ARG A 224 19.87 -7.73 -22.17
CA ARG A 224 20.08 -6.44 -21.48
C ARG A 224 18.79 -5.63 -21.32
N LEU A 225 17.93 -5.60 -22.35
CA LEU A 225 16.64 -4.92 -22.29
C LEU A 225 15.72 -5.56 -21.25
N ARG A 226 15.67 -6.89 -21.22
CA ARG A 226 14.90 -7.63 -20.22
C ARG A 226 15.43 -7.32 -18.82
N ASP A 227 16.74 -7.39 -18.60
CA ASP A 227 17.35 -7.11 -17.30
C ASP A 227 17.07 -5.67 -16.83
N HIS A 228 17.13 -4.69 -17.74
CA HIS A 228 16.77 -3.31 -17.46
C HIS A 228 15.31 -3.15 -17.03
N LEU A 229 14.37 -3.73 -17.80
CA LEU A 229 12.94 -3.66 -17.48
C LEU A 229 12.61 -4.37 -16.18
N THR A 230 13.24 -5.51 -15.92
CA THR A 230 13.11 -6.27 -14.67
C THR A 230 13.59 -5.44 -13.49
N LEU A 231 14.78 -4.84 -13.57
CA LEU A 231 15.36 -4.07 -12.46
C LEU A 231 14.56 -2.79 -12.16
N VAL A 232 14.07 -2.09 -13.19
CA VAL A 232 13.16 -0.94 -13.01
C VAL A 232 11.89 -1.38 -12.28
N SER A 233 11.32 -2.51 -12.69
CA SER A 233 10.10 -3.05 -12.06
C SER A 233 10.34 -3.49 -10.62
N GLN A 234 11.45 -4.18 -10.34
CA GLN A 234 11.85 -4.61 -8.99
C GLN A 234 12.08 -3.42 -8.07
N THR A 235 12.81 -2.40 -8.53
CA THR A 235 13.06 -1.17 -7.76
C THR A 235 11.76 -0.49 -7.32
N GLU A 236 10.76 -0.41 -8.20
CA GLU A 236 9.46 0.19 -7.86
C GLU A 236 8.68 -0.68 -6.86
N LEU A 237 8.71 -2.01 -7.04
CA LEU A 237 8.07 -2.95 -6.13
C LEU A 237 8.68 -2.87 -4.73
N GLU A 238 10.01 -2.83 -4.62
CA GLU A 238 10.74 -2.70 -3.35
C GLU A 238 10.38 -1.40 -2.63
N ALA A 239 10.37 -0.26 -3.35
CA ALA A 239 10.00 1.04 -2.76
C ALA A 239 8.55 1.05 -2.24
N CYS A 240 7.63 0.41 -2.97
CA CYS A 240 6.24 0.28 -2.54
C CYS A 240 6.12 -0.65 -1.32
N HIS A 241 6.81 -1.79 -1.35
CA HIS A 241 6.80 -2.78 -0.27
C HIS A 241 7.31 -2.18 1.05
N VAL A 242 8.45 -1.47 1.04
CA VAL A 242 8.99 -0.79 2.24
C VAL A 242 7.97 0.18 2.83
N THR A 243 7.29 0.94 1.97
CA THR A 243 6.26 1.89 2.41
C THR A 243 5.06 1.15 3.03
N GLN A 244 4.55 0.14 2.34
CA GLN A 244 3.40 -0.65 2.77
C GLN A 244 3.65 -1.30 4.13
N GLU A 245 4.79 -1.99 4.31
CA GLU A 245 5.14 -2.67 5.55
C GLU A 245 5.19 -1.71 6.75
N ARG A 246 5.81 -0.53 6.56
CA ARG A 246 5.89 0.50 7.61
C ARG A 246 4.51 1.00 8.02
N PHE A 247 3.66 1.36 7.06
CA PHE A 247 2.33 1.89 7.35
C PHE A 247 1.35 0.82 7.86
N ARG A 248 1.55 -0.45 7.50
CA ARG A 248 0.81 -1.57 8.11
C ARG A 248 1.09 -1.65 9.62
N GLY A 249 2.36 -1.61 10.03
CA GLY A 249 2.73 -1.60 11.44
C GLY A 249 2.19 -0.38 12.22
N ILE A 250 2.16 0.79 11.58
CA ILE A 250 1.54 2.00 12.19
C ILE A 250 0.04 1.84 12.35
N LEU A 251 -0.65 1.28 11.35
CA LEU A 251 -2.08 1.02 11.42
C LEU A 251 -2.41 0.10 12.61
N GLU A 252 -1.67 -0.99 12.76
CA GLU A 252 -1.79 -1.91 13.90
C GLU A 252 -1.48 -1.21 15.24
N ALA A 253 -0.44 -0.39 15.29
CA ALA A 253 -0.10 0.37 16.48
C ALA A 253 -1.18 1.42 16.84
N SER A 254 -1.85 1.99 15.84
CA SER A 254 -2.87 3.02 16.03
C SER A 254 -4.15 2.49 16.67
N THR A 255 -4.52 1.24 16.41
CA THR A 255 -5.70 0.60 17.04
C THR A 255 -5.44 0.24 18.51
N GLN A 256 -4.18 0.22 18.93
CA GLN A 256 -3.74 -0.06 20.30
C GLN A 256 -3.57 1.20 21.15
N VAL A 257 -3.88 2.39 20.61
CA VAL A 257 -3.80 3.64 21.37
C VAL A 257 -4.92 3.70 22.39
N CYS A 258 -4.58 3.82 23.66
CA CYS A 258 -5.55 4.01 24.73
C CYS A 258 -5.15 5.13 25.70
N ARG A 259 -6.17 5.74 26.31
CA ARG A 259 -6.00 6.86 27.23
C ARG A 259 -5.38 6.40 28.54
N GLU A 260 -5.78 5.23 29.02
CA GLU A 260 -5.38 4.63 30.27
C GLU A 260 -3.86 4.44 30.31
N GLN A 261 -3.27 3.93 29.22
CA GLN A 261 -1.82 3.78 29.11
C GLN A 261 -1.09 5.13 29.13
N SER A 262 -1.64 6.13 28.45
CA SER A 262 -1.05 7.47 28.42
C SER A 262 -1.06 8.12 29.82
N LEU A 263 -2.14 7.90 30.59
CA LEU A 263 -2.24 8.37 31.97
C LEU A 263 -1.25 7.65 32.89
N LEU A 264 -1.10 6.32 32.75
CA LEU A 264 -0.16 5.55 33.55
C LEU A 264 1.28 6.00 33.33
N LEU A 265 1.69 6.22 32.08
CA LEU A 265 3.02 6.74 31.75
C LEU A 265 3.22 8.13 32.36
N PHE A 266 2.22 9.01 32.27
CA PHE A 266 2.29 10.34 32.87
C PHE A 266 2.45 10.29 34.41
N LEU A 267 1.65 9.46 35.10
CA LEU A 267 1.75 9.32 36.56
C LEU A 267 3.10 8.70 36.97
N GLN A 268 3.63 7.77 36.19
CA GLN A 268 4.94 7.16 36.42
C GLN A 268 6.10 8.15 36.24
N ASP A 269 6.04 8.99 35.22
CA ASP A 269 7.10 9.95 34.90
C ASP A 269 7.15 11.13 35.87
N ASN A 270 6.08 11.36 36.65
CA ASN A 270 5.94 12.51 37.53
C ASN A 270 5.89 12.10 39.01
N ALA A 271 7.05 12.09 39.66
CA ALA A 271 7.21 11.70 41.07
C ALA A 271 6.33 12.51 42.06
N ALA A 272 5.88 13.71 41.69
CA ALA A 272 4.96 14.52 42.51
C ALA A 272 3.60 13.84 42.76
N PHE A 273 3.20 12.88 41.91
CA PHE A 273 1.98 12.09 42.10
C PHE A 273 2.23 10.75 42.80
N ALA A 274 3.46 10.46 43.22
CA ALA A 274 3.76 9.26 43.98
C ALA A 274 3.00 9.30 45.32
N PRO A 275 2.51 8.15 45.80
CA PRO A 275 1.75 8.09 47.05
C PRO A 275 2.61 8.57 48.22
N THR A 276 2.11 9.57 48.97
CA THR A 276 2.73 10.02 50.22
C THR A 276 2.52 8.95 51.30
N PRO A 277 3.53 8.67 52.16
CA PRO A 277 3.36 7.79 53.30
C PRO A 277 2.19 8.21 54.19
N GLU A 278 1.48 7.24 54.78
CA GLU A 278 0.39 7.50 55.70
C GLU A 278 0.88 8.27 56.93
N GLN A 279 0.11 9.28 57.35
CA GLN A 279 0.42 10.05 58.55
C GLN A 279 0.19 9.20 59.80
N GLN A 280 1.20 9.11 60.65
CA GLN A 280 1.16 8.34 61.89
C GLN A 280 1.01 9.26 63.11
N PHE A 281 0.38 8.76 64.17
CA PHE A 281 0.31 9.45 65.45
C PHE A 281 1.72 9.68 66.01
N GLN A 282 2.02 10.92 66.40
CA GLN A 282 3.31 11.31 66.98
C GLN A 282 3.14 11.49 68.50
N PRO A 283 3.46 10.48 69.33
CA PRO A 283 3.35 10.61 70.79
C PRO A 283 4.35 11.65 71.31
N SER A 284 3.93 12.44 72.30
CA SER A 284 4.78 13.43 72.96
C SER A 284 5.17 12.95 74.36
N GLY A 285 6.46 12.94 74.67
CA GLY A 285 6.97 12.52 75.99
C GLY A 285 6.76 11.03 76.28
N THR A 286 6.16 10.72 77.44
CA THR A 286 5.90 9.35 77.91
C THR A 286 4.54 8.80 77.48
N ASP A 287 3.85 9.46 76.54
CA ASP A 287 2.52 9.05 76.09
C ASP A 287 2.56 7.70 75.34
N GLN A 288 1.87 6.70 75.90
CA GLN A 288 1.72 5.37 75.30
C GLN A 288 0.30 5.14 74.74
N ALA A 289 -0.59 6.13 74.82
CA ALA A 289 -1.96 5.99 74.33
C ALA A 289 -1.97 5.93 72.80
N ARG A 290 -2.22 4.74 72.25
CA ARG A 290 -2.38 4.48 70.81
C ARG A 290 -3.83 4.16 70.42
N LEU A 291 -4.71 4.06 71.41
CA LEU A 291 -6.12 3.69 71.27
C LEU A 291 -6.99 4.73 71.98
N LEU A 292 -8.23 4.89 71.53
CA LEU A 292 -9.20 5.78 72.16
C LEU A 292 -9.54 5.30 73.57
N GLU A 293 -9.43 6.18 74.57
CA GLU A 293 -9.77 5.88 75.96
C GLU A 293 -11.24 6.18 76.25
N ALA A 294 -12.07 5.14 76.37
CA ALA A 294 -13.46 5.28 76.83
C ALA A 294 -13.52 5.39 78.36
N ARG A 295 -13.55 6.61 78.91
CA ARG A 295 -13.72 6.82 80.37
C ARG A 295 -15.18 6.58 80.79
N SER A 296 -15.44 5.46 81.47
CA SER A 296 -16.77 4.99 81.91
C SER A 296 -17.31 5.58 83.23
N GLY A 297 -16.92 6.81 83.61
CA GLY A 297 -17.02 7.26 85.01
C GLY A 297 -18.07 8.32 85.40
N SER A 298 -18.80 8.94 84.47
CA SER A 298 -19.76 10.03 84.83
C SER A 298 -21.18 9.71 84.40
N ALA A 299 -22.17 10.03 85.25
CA ALA A 299 -23.61 9.80 85.06
C ALA A 299 -24.27 10.65 83.94
N GLY A 300 -23.54 10.97 82.88
CA GLY A 300 -24.03 11.65 81.68
C GLY A 300 -23.36 11.10 80.43
N GLU A 301 -23.98 11.35 79.26
CA GLU A 301 -23.47 10.91 77.95
C GLU A 301 -21.96 11.18 77.83
N SER A 302 -21.17 10.15 77.54
CA SER A 302 -19.72 10.30 77.40
C SER A 302 -19.43 11.23 76.21
N GLY A 303 -18.33 11.99 76.28
CA GLY A 303 -17.94 12.88 75.18
C GLY A 303 -17.84 12.13 73.84
N LEU A 304 -17.43 10.86 73.88
CA LEU A 304 -17.34 9.99 72.71
C LEU A 304 -18.72 9.54 72.19
N GLU A 305 -19.72 9.29 73.04
CA GLU A 305 -21.10 9.01 72.59
C GLU A 305 -21.71 10.19 71.81
N LYS A 306 -21.42 11.43 72.23
CA LYS A 306 -21.80 12.63 71.48
C LYS A 306 -21.11 12.70 70.11
N GLU A 307 -19.86 12.26 70.04
CA GLU A 307 -19.13 12.15 68.76
C GLU A 307 -19.69 11.04 67.86
N VAL A 308 -20.07 9.89 68.42
CA VAL A 308 -20.76 8.81 67.68
C VAL A 308 -22.03 9.35 67.04
N ARG A 309 -22.91 10.00 67.81
CA ARG A 309 -24.14 10.60 67.29
C ARG A 309 -23.84 11.64 66.20
N ARG A 310 -22.88 12.54 66.44
CA ARG A 310 -22.49 13.59 65.49
C ARG A 310 -22.04 13.01 64.14
N TRP A 311 -21.14 12.03 64.17
CA TRP A 311 -20.56 11.45 62.95
C TRP A 311 -21.53 10.48 62.25
N ALA A 312 -22.38 9.76 62.98
CA ALA A 312 -23.46 8.96 62.43
C ALA A 312 -24.48 9.82 61.65
N THR A 313 -24.99 10.89 62.27
CA THR A 313 -25.87 11.85 61.59
C THR A 313 -25.19 12.56 60.43
N ARG A 314 -23.87 12.75 60.49
CA ARG A 314 -23.10 13.34 59.39
C ARG A 314 -22.96 12.38 58.21
N ALA A 315 -22.60 11.12 58.45
CA ALA A 315 -22.49 10.09 57.41
C ALA A 315 -23.83 9.87 56.69
N ALA A 316 -24.95 9.89 57.43
CA ALA A 316 -26.30 9.79 56.88
C ALA A 316 -26.64 10.98 55.97
N ARG A 317 -26.36 12.21 56.41
CA ARG A 317 -26.54 13.40 55.57
C ARG A 317 -25.67 13.36 54.31
N ASP A 318 -24.40 12.97 54.41
CA ASP A 318 -23.50 12.85 53.25
C ASP A 318 -23.99 11.77 52.26
N TYR A 319 -24.61 10.69 52.76
CA TYR A 319 -25.28 9.70 51.92
C TYR A 319 -26.48 10.29 51.16
N LYS A 320 -27.31 11.11 51.83
CA LYS A 320 -28.42 11.85 51.18
C LYS A 320 -27.90 12.72 50.04
N ILE A 321 -26.87 13.51 50.31
CA ILE A 321 -26.27 14.45 49.35
C ILE A 321 -25.73 13.72 48.12
N LYS A 322 -24.97 12.63 48.33
CA LYS A 322 -24.45 11.81 47.23
C LYS A 322 -25.58 11.21 46.38
N THR A 323 -26.61 10.66 47.03
CA THR A 323 -27.71 9.97 46.35
C THR A 323 -28.54 10.96 45.54
N HIS A 324 -28.95 12.07 46.14
CA HIS A 324 -29.66 13.14 45.47
C HIS A 324 -28.81 13.77 44.34
N GLY A 325 -27.53 14.07 44.61
CA GLY A 325 -26.60 14.61 43.62
C GLY A 325 -26.46 13.72 42.38
N LYS A 326 -26.33 12.40 42.55
CA LYS A 326 -26.29 11.44 41.43
C LYS A 326 -27.57 11.48 40.59
N GLN A 327 -28.73 11.56 41.23
CA GLN A 327 -30.01 11.64 40.54
C GLN A 327 -30.15 12.96 39.76
N VAL A 328 -29.73 14.09 40.35
CA VAL A 328 -29.70 15.39 39.67
C VAL A 328 -28.77 15.34 38.47
N LEU A 329 -27.57 14.77 38.62
CA LEU A 329 -26.57 14.67 37.57
C LEU A 329 -27.10 13.84 36.38
N GLN A 330 -27.71 12.68 36.63
CA GLN A 330 -28.34 11.87 35.59
C GLN A 330 -29.46 12.62 34.83
N ARG A 331 -30.30 13.38 35.54
CA ARG A 331 -31.36 14.19 34.92
C ARG A 331 -30.77 15.33 34.07
N MET A 332 -29.70 15.95 34.54
CA MET A 332 -28.99 17.00 33.81
C MET A 332 -28.27 16.45 32.57
N GLU A 333 -27.68 15.25 32.63
CA GLU A 333 -27.10 14.56 31.47
C GLU A 333 -28.15 14.23 30.40
N ALA A 334 -29.30 13.71 30.81
CA ALA A 334 -30.41 13.44 29.89
C ALA A 334 -30.92 14.72 29.22
N ARG A 335 -31.00 15.83 29.97
CA ARG A 335 -31.39 17.15 29.44
C ARG A 335 -30.33 17.73 28.51
N ARG A 336 -29.04 17.55 28.82
CA ARG A 336 -27.92 18.01 27.98
C ARG A 336 -27.96 17.41 26.58
N GLN A 337 -28.31 16.13 26.45
CA GLN A 337 -28.44 15.45 25.15
C GLN A 337 -29.57 16.03 24.27
N GLN A 338 -30.51 16.77 24.86
CA GLN A 338 -31.68 17.35 24.20
C GLN A 338 -31.60 18.88 24.07
N ALA A 339 -30.61 19.52 24.70
CA ALA A 339 -30.49 20.97 24.80
C ALA A 339 -29.73 21.57 23.59
N PRO A 340 -30.03 22.82 23.20
CA PRO A 340 -29.29 23.52 22.15
C PRO A 340 -27.84 23.83 22.56
N GLU A 341 -26.92 23.86 21.58
CA GLU A 341 -25.47 24.05 21.81
C GLU A 341 -25.12 25.30 22.63
N ALA A 342 -25.92 26.37 22.54
CA ALA A 342 -25.69 27.62 23.27
C ALA A 342 -25.86 27.51 24.81
N GLU A 343 -26.71 26.59 25.29
CA GLU A 343 -26.96 26.39 26.73
C GLU A 343 -26.04 25.32 27.35
N THR A 344 -25.37 24.55 26.50
CA THR A 344 -24.46 23.46 26.88
C THR A 344 -23.37 23.89 27.88
N PRO A 345 -22.62 25.01 27.68
CA PRO A 345 -21.54 25.37 28.61
C PRO A 345 -22.06 25.81 30.01
N SER A 346 -23.25 26.38 30.08
CA SER A 346 -23.90 26.74 31.36
C SER A 346 -24.36 25.48 32.10
N MET A 347 -24.90 24.50 31.37
CA MET A 347 -25.32 23.22 31.92
C MET A 347 -24.12 22.38 32.37
N GLU A 348 -23.02 22.37 31.62
CA GLU A 348 -21.75 21.73 32.00
C GLU A 348 -21.22 22.28 33.32
N ARG A 349 -21.19 23.62 33.49
CA ARG A 349 -20.77 24.24 34.75
C ARG A 349 -21.63 23.79 35.94
N ARG A 350 -22.96 23.72 35.77
CA ARG A 350 -23.87 23.22 36.83
C ARG A 350 -23.64 21.74 37.14
N MET A 351 -23.37 20.93 36.11
CA MET A 351 -23.03 19.52 36.30
C MET A 351 -21.70 19.32 37.03
N GLU A 352 -20.70 20.17 36.76
CA GLU A 352 -19.44 20.21 37.49
C GLU A 352 -19.66 20.59 38.97
N GLU A 353 -20.50 21.60 39.25
CA GLU A 353 -20.86 21.99 40.63
C GLU A 353 -21.52 20.84 41.40
N VAL A 354 -22.48 20.14 40.78
CA VAL A 354 -23.12 18.96 41.38
C VAL A 354 -22.11 17.82 41.59
N SER A 355 -21.24 17.57 40.61
CA SER A 355 -20.17 16.56 40.72
C SER A 355 -19.19 16.88 41.85
N GLU A 356 -18.83 18.14 42.01
CA GLU A 356 -17.95 18.61 43.07
C GLU A 356 -18.62 18.49 44.45
N ASN A 357 -19.92 18.73 44.54
CA ASN A 357 -20.69 18.50 45.76
C ASN A 357 -20.76 17.01 46.13
N ILE A 358 -20.96 16.13 45.16
CA ILE A 358 -20.89 14.67 45.36
C ILE A 358 -19.49 14.29 45.87
N ARG A 359 -18.43 14.79 45.23
CA ARG A 359 -17.04 14.52 45.63
C ARG A 359 -16.77 14.97 47.06
N LYS A 360 -17.23 16.17 47.45
CA LYS A 360 -17.11 16.70 48.83
C LYS A 360 -17.86 15.82 49.84
N ALA A 361 -19.07 15.39 49.51
CA ALA A 361 -19.85 14.49 50.36
C ALA A 361 -19.19 13.12 50.51
N GLU A 362 -18.62 12.56 49.44
CA GLU A 362 -17.86 11.30 49.48
C GLU A 362 -16.62 11.40 50.37
N VAL A 363 -15.82 12.47 50.21
CA VAL A 363 -14.64 12.71 51.07
C VAL A 363 -15.06 12.90 52.54
N SER A 364 -16.12 13.66 52.79
CA SER A 364 -16.66 13.86 54.13
C SER A 364 -17.13 12.55 54.77
N ARG A 365 -17.81 11.70 53.99
CA ARG A 365 -18.28 10.38 54.42
C ARG A 365 -17.12 9.45 54.75
N VAL A 366 -16.10 9.34 53.88
CA VAL A 366 -14.91 8.52 54.17
C VAL A 366 -14.23 8.94 55.48
N LYS A 367 -14.15 10.27 55.73
CA LYS A 367 -13.63 10.80 57.00
C LYS A 367 -14.52 10.45 58.20
N ALA A 368 -15.84 10.52 58.05
CA ALA A 368 -16.79 10.15 59.10
C ALA A 368 -16.73 8.65 59.41
N ASP A 369 -16.73 7.81 58.37
CA ASP A 369 -16.68 6.35 58.48
C ASP A 369 -15.37 5.89 59.17
N ALA A 370 -14.23 6.52 58.86
CA ALA A 370 -12.95 6.26 59.54
C ALA A 370 -13.00 6.59 61.04
N ARG A 371 -13.63 7.71 61.43
CA ARG A 371 -13.82 8.08 62.86
C ARG A 371 -14.77 7.13 63.58
N LEU A 372 -15.88 6.78 62.93
CA LEU A 372 -16.84 5.80 63.44
C LEU A 372 -16.18 4.42 63.62
N ALA A 373 -15.28 4.02 62.72
CA ALA A 373 -14.52 2.78 62.87
C ALA A 373 -13.62 2.79 64.12
N LEU A 374 -12.95 3.90 64.42
CA LEU A 374 -12.17 4.05 65.66
C LEU A 374 -13.07 4.01 66.91
N LEU A 375 -14.23 4.67 66.87
CA LEU A 375 -15.19 4.68 67.98
C LEU A 375 -15.80 3.29 68.24
N ARG A 376 -16.05 2.50 67.18
CA ARG A 376 -16.43 1.08 67.30
C ARG A 376 -15.35 0.27 68.02
N GLN A 377 -14.08 0.47 67.67
CA GLN A 377 -12.95 -0.20 68.32
C GLN A 377 -12.83 0.18 69.81
N ALA A 378 -13.31 1.36 70.20
CA ALA A 378 -13.38 1.79 71.60
C ALA A 378 -14.55 1.17 72.39
N GLY A 379 -15.38 0.32 71.77
CA GLY A 379 -16.48 -0.40 72.42
C GLY A 379 -17.81 0.37 72.49
N LEU A 380 -17.97 1.45 71.70
CA LEU A 380 -19.19 2.24 71.66
C LEU A 380 -20.20 1.67 70.65
N ASP A 381 -21.50 1.78 70.96
CA ASP A 381 -22.58 1.31 70.09
C ASP A 381 -22.83 2.27 68.91
N VAL A 382 -21.94 2.25 67.94
CA VAL A 382 -22.03 3.07 66.72
C VAL A 382 -23.17 2.63 65.80
N ASP A 383 -23.46 1.33 65.77
CA ASP A 383 -24.34 0.75 64.76
C ASP A 383 -25.81 1.13 65.01
N THR A 384 -26.25 1.21 66.26
CA THR A 384 -27.59 1.68 66.61
C THR A 384 -27.80 3.14 66.18
N TRP A 385 -26.84 4.03 66.47
CA TRP A 385 -26.93 5.45 66.09
C TRP A 385 -26.88 5.65 64.57
N LEU A 386 -26.03 4.90 63.88
CA LEU A 386 -25.93 4.96 62.42
C LEU A 386 -27.19 4.42 61.75
N ALA A 387 -27.74 3.30 62.22
CA ALA A 387 -28.98 2.73 61.71
C ALA A 387 -30.15 3.70 61.88
N GLY A 388 -30.29 4.33 63.05
CA GLY A 388 -31.32 5.33 63.29
C GLY A 388 -31.20 6.56 62.38
N ALA A 389 -29.99 7.11 62.25
CA ALA A 389 -29.73 8.27 61.39
C ALA A 389 -29.92 7.95 59.89
N MET A 390 -29.50 6.77 59.44
CA MET A 390 -29.69 6.32 58.06
C MET A 390 -31.16 6.03 57.76
N GLY A 391 -31.90 5.43 58.70
CA GLY A 391 -33.34 5.19 58.59
C GLY A 391 -34.10 6.49 58.33
N GLN A 392 -33.85 7.53 59.12
CA GLN A 392 -34.45 8.85 58.93
C GLN A 392 -34.16 9.43 57.53
N VAL A 393 -32.90 9.38 57.09
CA VAL A 393 -32.51 9.90 55.76
C VAL A 393 -33.14 9.11 54.61
N LEU A 394 -33.26 7.78 54.75
CA LEU A 394 -33.89 6.93 53.74
C LEU A 394 -35.39 7.23 53.62
N GLU A 395 -36.07 7.45 54.75
CA GLU A 395 -37.46 7.88 54.76
C GLU A 395 -37.64 9.24 54.08
N GLU A 396 -36.77 10.22 54.37
CA GLU A 396 -36.79 11.53 53.69
C GLU A 396 -36.55 11.42 52.18
N LEU A 397 -35.60 10.59 51.74
CA LEU A 397 -35.34 10.36 50.31
C LEU A 397 -36.54 9.70 49.61
N GLU A 398 -37.19 8.75 50.28
CA GLU A 398 -38.38 8.08 49.78
C GLU A 398 -39.59 9.04 49.72
N GLN A 399 -39.73 9.93 50.70
CA GLN A 399 -40.71 11.02 50.66
C GLN A 399 -40.44 11.98 49.49
N GLU A 400 -39.19 12.42 49.29
CA GLU A 400 -38.79 13.26 48.15
C GLU A 400 -39.06 12.58 46.80
N ARG A 401 -38.84 11.26 46.71
CA ARG A 401 -39.18 10.46 45.51
C ARG A 401 -40.68 10.47 45.23
N ARG A 402 -41.51 10.20 46.25
CA ARG A 402 -42.98 10.20 46.12
C ARG A 402 -43.51 11.58 45.72
N LEU A 403 -42.98 12.65 46.31
CA LEU A 403 -43.34 14.03 45.93
C LEU A 403 -42.92 14.35 44.49
N SER A 404 -41.75 13.87 44.05
CA SER A 404 -41.28 14.05 42.68
C SER A 404 -42.12 13.28 41.66
N GLU A 405 -42.66 12.12 42.04
CA GLU A 405 -43.57 11.31 41.21
C GLU A 405 -44.96 11.95 41.14
N ALA A 406 -45.49 12.43 42.26
CA ALA A 406 -46.75 13.17 42.30
C ALA A 406 -46.71 14.46 41.45
N ARG A 407 -45.59 15.21 41.49
CA ARG A 407 -45.39 16.39 40.64
C ARG A 407 -45.30 16.07 39.15
N LYS A 408 -44.91 14.84 38.79
CA LYS A 408 -44.87 14.39 37.39
C LYS A 408 -46.23 13.93 36.89
N SER A 409 -47.09 13.39 37.77
CA SER A 409 -48.46 13.01 37.39
C SER A 409 -49.42 14.20 37.29
N ASP A 410 -49.16 15.31 38.00
CA ASP A 410 -50.01 16.51 37.98
C ASP A 410 -49.73 17.44 36.77
N LYS A 411 -48.61 17.23 36.08
CA LYS A 411 -48.09 18.11 35.01
C LYS A 411 -48.56 17.69 33.60
N GLU A 412 -49.80 17.23 33.49
CA GLU A 412 -50.48 17.00 32.20
C GLU A 412 -51.34 18.21 31.78
N SER A 413 -51.37 19.29 32.56
CA SER A 413 -51.98 20.56 32.17
C SER A 413 -51.13 21.77 32.59
N THR A 414 -50.65 22.51 31.58
CA THR A 414 -49.93 23.81 31.58
C THR A 414 -48.39 23.81 31.63
N PRO A 415 -47.71 24.36 30.60
CA PRO A 415 -46.27 24.58 30.60
C PRO A 415 -45.97 26.06 30.87
N THR A 416 -45.74 26.46 32.11
CA THR A 416 -45.17 27.78 32.41
C THR A 416 -44.19 27.71 33.56
N ALA A 417 -42.98 28.19 33.30
CA ALA A 417 -42.05 28.83 34.22
C ALA A 417 -41.89 28.19 35.62
N GLU A 418 -41.20 27.06 35.69
CA GLU A 418 -40.56 26.60 36.94
C GLU A 418 -39.09 26.30 36.66
N GLU A 419 -38.34 27.38 36.47
CA GLU A 419 -36.91 27.38 36.18
C GLU A 419 -36.04 27.62 37.42
N PHE A 420 -36.60 27.57 38.64
CA PHE A 420 -35.91 28.10 39.83
C PHE A 420 -36.02 27.30 41.14
N ASP A 421 -36.31 26.00 41.12
CA ASP A 421 -36.44 25.21 42.38
C ASP A 421 -35.62 23.91 42.44
N TRP A 422 -34.69 23.69 41.50
CA TRP A 422 -33.84 22.49 41.50
C TRP A 422 -32.69 22.54 42.53
N LEU A 423 -32.48 23.71 43.16
CA LEU A 423 -31.37 23.98 44.07
C LEU A 423 -31.82 24.37 45.49
N ALA A 424 -33.12 24.51 45.78
CA ALA A 424 -33.57 24.90 47.11
C ALA A 424 -33.08 23.94 48.21
N PRO A 425 -33.09 22.60 48.04
CA PRO A 425 -32.49 21.69 49.02
C PRO A 425 -30.95 21.80 49.06
N SER A 426 -30.31 22.11 47.92
CA SER A 426 -28.86 22.25 47.81
C SER A 426 -28.33 23.47 48.57
N LEU A 427 -29.04 24.61 48.52
CA LEU A 427 -28.66 25.83 49.22
C LEU A 427 -28.77 25.68 50.74
N THR A 428 -29.80 25.01 51.25
CA THR A 428 -29.97 24.72 52.68
C THR A 428 -28.90 23.76 53.21
N ILE A 429 -28.41 22.85 52.36
CA ILE A 429 -27.32 21.93 52.67
C ILE A 429 -25.94 22.61 52.59
N MET A 430 -25.76 23.57 51.67
CA MET A 430 -24.51 24.35 51.54
C MET A 430 -24.29 25.32 52.71
N THR A 431 -25.35 25.96 53.21
CA THR A 431 -25.28 26.86 54.38
C THR A 431 -24.90 26.10 55.66
N THR A 432 -25.50 24.92 55.89
CA THR A 432 -25.16 24.07 57.04
C THR A 432 -23.76 23.45 56.99
N MET A 433 -23.18 23.28 55.79
CA MET A 433 -21.79 22.87 55.60
C MET A 433 -20.79 23.96 56.02
N ARG A 434 -21.10 25.22 55.73
CA ARG A 434 -20.24 26.38 56.07
C ARG A 434 -20.20 26.61 57.58
N GLU A 435 -21.34 26.52 58.26
CA GLU A 435 -21.44 26.80 59.70
C GLU A 435 -20.73 25.77 60.60
N LEU A 436 -20.51 24.53 60.14
CA LEU A 436 -19.81 23.50 60.91
C LEU A 436 -18.28 23.51 60.73
N PHE A 437 -17.78 24.00 59.60
CA PHE A 437 -16.33 24.17 59.37
C PHE A 437 -15.76 25.41 60.07
N GLU A 438 -16.59 26.42 60.35
CA GLU A 438 -16.20 27.66 61.05
C GLU A 438 -16.11 27.51 62.58
N SER A 439 -16.56 26.39 63.15
CA SER A 439 -16.52 26.18 64.61
C SER A 439 -15.15 25.67 65.09
N ARG A 440 -14.30 26.67 65.43
CA ARG A 440 -13.10 26.61 66.27
C ARG A 440 -11.81 26.11 65.60
N SER A 441 -11.03 27.04 65.07
CA SER A 441 -9.57 26.95 65.02
C SER A 441 -8.97 28.34 65.27
N PRO A 442 -8.20 28.57 66.34
CA PRO A 442 -7.38 29.77 66.44
C PRO A 442 -6.30 29.69 65.35
N ALA A 443 -6.11 30.80 64.64
CA ALA A 443 -5.11 30.94 63.59
C ALA A 443 -3.72 30.53 64.11
N LEU A 444 -3.20 29.41 63.62
CA LEU A 444 -1.78 29.10 63.66
C LEU A 444 -1.25 29.26 62.24
N ALA A 445 -0.45 30.31 62.05
CA ALA A 445 0.31 30.54 60.84
C ALA A 445 1.21 29.33 60.58
N LEU A 446 1.00 28.66 59.45
CA LEU A 446 1.95 27.69 58.91
C LEU A 446 3.19 28.46 58.42
N PRO A 447 4.41 28.01 58.74
CA PRO A 447 5.62 28.60 58.18
C PRO A 447 5.63 28.42 56.66
N ASN A 448 6.03 29.49 55.96
CA ASN A 448 6.18 29.57 54.52
C ASN A 448 6.87 28.32 53.93
N LEU A 449 6.20 27.68 52.97
CA LEU A 449 6.87 26.83 51.98
C LEU A 449 7.82 27.71 51.15
N PRO A 450 9.06 27.26 50.86
CA PRO A 450 10.01 28.04 50.11
C PRO A 450 9.54 28.26 48.68
N SER A 451 9.45 29.53 48.30
CA SER A 451 9.31 30.01 46.93
C SER A 451 10.59 29.74 46.15
N THR A 452 10.64 28.63 45.43
CA THR A 452 11.61 28.42 44.34
C THR A 452 10.87 28.07 43.05
N LEU A 453 10.16 29.06 42.50
CA LEU A 453 9.87 29.16 41.07
C LEU A 453 9.99 30.64 40.68
N GLN A 454 11.22 31.14 40.66
CA GLN A 454 11.54 32.38 39.99
C GLN A 454 12.91 32.24 39.33
N GLY A 455 12.92 32.30 38.00
CA GLY A 455 14.15 32.36 37.21
C GLY A 455 14.25 31.30 36.13
N CYS A 456 13.60 31.54 34.98
CA CYS A 456 14.19 31.35 33.64
C CYS A 456 13.17 31.78 32.59
N SER A 457 12.97 33.10 32.47
CA SER A 457 12.44 33.73 31.26
C SER A 457 13.53 34.61 30.66
N SER A 458 14.37 34.03 29.80
CA SER A 458 15.11 34.77 28.78
C SER A 458 15.66 33.78 27.75
N GLY A 459 15.01 33.72 26.59
CA GLY A 459 15.47 32.85 25.51
C GLY A 459 14.50 32.74 24.34
N THR A 460 14.56 33.74 23.47
CA THR A 460 14.22 33.66 22.03
C THR A 460 12.77 33.38 21.63
N ARG A 461 12.09 34.45 21.21
CA ARG A 461 10.99 34.39 20.22
C ARG A 461 11.47 33.66 18.96
N PRO A 462 10.55 32.99 18.27
CA PRO A 462 10.36 33.37 16.88
C PRO A 462 8.91 33.78 16.63
N ALA A 463 8.78 34.93 15.97
CA ALA A 463 7.61 35.23 15.17
C ALA A 463 7.43 34.14 14.11
N SER A 464 6.19 33.76 13.83
CA SER A 464 5.62 33.72 12.46
C SER A 464 4.26 33.03 12.46
N LEU A 465 3.22 33.85 12.32
CA LEU A 465 2.05 33.48 11.53
C LEU A 465 2.54 33.18 10.11
N MET A 466 2.50 31.91 9.69
CA MET A 466 2.49 31.55 8.27
C MET A 466 1.49 30.41 8.07
N SER A 467 0.32 30.83 7.59
CA SER A 467 -0.53 30.20 6.59
C SER A 467 -0.16 28.76 6.19
N CYS A 468 -1.08 27.83 6.47
CA CYS A 468 -1.15 26.52 5.85
C CYS A 468 -1.07 26.61 4.31
N PRO A 469 -0.17 25.88 3.63
CA PRO A 469 -0.40 25.49 2.26
C PRO A 469 -1.19 24.19 2.26
N SER A 470 -2.41 24.26 1.74
CA SER A 470 -3.23 23.11 1.35
C SER A 470 -2.35 22.07 0.62
N THR A 471 -2.13 20.91 1.25
CA THR A 471 -1.46 19.78 0.60
C THR A 471 -2.46 19.14 -0.34
N ARG A 472 -2.48 19.63 -1.58
CA ARG A 472 -3.28 19.07 -2.67
C ARG A 472 -2.69 17.71 -3.00
N VAL A 473 -3.36 16.63 -2.55
CA VAL A 473 -3.06 15.25 -2.94
C VAL A 473 -3.07 15.16 -4.46
N ARG A 474 -1.89 15.17 -5.07
CA ARG A 474 -1.76 14.91 -6.51
C ARG A 474 -1.90 13.41 -6.71
N SER A 475 -3.03 13.05 -7.30
CA SER A 475 -3.35 11.71 -7.81
C SER A 475 -2.13 11.03 -8.46
N TRP A 476 -1.86 9.81 -8.01
CA TRP A 476 -0.84 8.88 -8.51
C TRP A 476 -0.91 8.61 -10.03
N ARG A 477 -1.97 9.05 -10.72
CA ARG A 477 -2.10 8.95 -12.18
C ARG A 477 -1.17 9.91 -12.95
N SER A 478 -0.70 11.00 -12.33
CA SER A 478 0.09 12.03 -13.03
C SER A 478 1.58 11.65 -13.22
N LEU A 479 2.15 10.84 -12.33
CA LEU A 479 3.54 10.37 -12.43
C LEU A 479 3.71 9.25 -13.47
N ARG A 480 2.70 8.36 -13.63
CA ARG A 480 2.70 7.37 -14.72
C ARG A 480 2.63 8.01 -16.10
N THR A 481 1.87 9.10 -16.26
CA THR A 481 1.79 9.82 -17.55
C THR A 481 3.03 10.66 -17.84
N ALA A 482 3.75 11.14 -16.81
CA ALA A 482 5.00 11.87 -16.97
C ALA A 482 6.17 10.96 -17.41
N MET A 483 6.28 9.74 -16.85
CA MET A 483 7.30 8.77 -17.30
C MET A 483 7.03 8.26 -18.71
N TRP A 484 5.76 8.07 -19.10
CA TRP A 484 5.42 7.68 -20.46
C TRP A 484 5.71 8.79 -21.48
N LYS A 485 5.43 10.07 -21.14
CA LYS A 485 5.71 11.22 -22.01
C LYS A 485 7.20 11.55 -22.17
N ASN A 486 8.05 11.21 -21.20
CA ASN A 486 9.50 11.40 -21.33
C ASN A 486 10.18 10.26 -22.11
N GLY A 487 9.62 9.05 -22.13
CA GLY A 487 10.01 8.00 -23.08
C GLY A 487 9.65 8.34 -24.54
N SER A 488 8.57 9.11 -24.75
CA SER A 488 8.15 9.54 -26.10
C SER A 488 8.94 10.73 -26.67
N ARG A 489 9.74 11.45 -25.86
CA ARG A 489 10.53 12.61 -26.31
C ARG A 489 11.97 12.29 -26.71
N LEU A 490 12.40 11.04 -26.60
CA LEU A 490 13.64 10.53 -27.20
C LEU A 490 13.43 9.96 -28.63
N GLY A 491 12.21 10.03 -29.16
CA GLY A 491 11.81 9.48 -30.48
C GLY A 491 11.58 10.51 -31.60
N THR A 492 12.00 11.76 -31.45
CA THR A 492 11.81 12.83 -32.47
C THR A 492 13.10 13.60 -32.76
N ARG A 493 14.16 12.86 -33.08
CA ARG A 493 15.10 13.28 -34.12
C ARG A 493 15.05 12.25 -35.24
N ARG A 494 13.97 12.27 -36.04
CA ARG A 494 13.99 11.77 -37.43
C ARG A 494 14.89 12.69 -38.25
N GLY A 495 16.19 12.58 -38.03
CA GLY A 495 17.22 13.10 -38.92
C GLY A 495 17.57 11.99 -39.90
N ARG A 496 17.19 12.17 -41.16
CA ARG A 496 17.89 11.65 -42.35
C ARG A 496 18.62 10.30 -42.20
N TRP A 497 17.88 9.20 -42.26
CA TRP A 497 18.40 7.89 -42.70
C TRP A 497 17.45 7.24 -43.72
N ALA A 498 16.73 8.08 -44.47
CA ALA A 498 15.97 7.70 -45.65
C ALA A 498 16.64 8.28 -46.90
N MET A 499 17.90 7.93 -47.13
CA MET A 499 18.62 8.09 -48.41
C MET A 499 20.03 7.49 -48.27
N SER A 500 20.14 6.16 -48.32
CA SER A 500 21.28 5.43 -48.92
C SER A 500 20.97 3.92 -48.98
N LEU A 501 19.83 3.59 -49.59
CA LEU A 501 19.49 2.23 -50.04
C LEU A 501 18.64 2.29 -51.32
N LYS A 502 18.71 3.44 -52.02
CA LYS A 502 18.15 3.69 -53.35
C LYS A 502 19.27 4.09 -54.30
N SER A 503 20.28 3.24 -54.47
CA SER A 503 21.19 3.29 -55.64
C SER A 503 21.99 1.99 -55.78
N THR A 504 21.35 0.83 -55.63
CA THR A 504 21.88 -0.44 -56.17
C THR A 504 20.82 -1.53 -56.32
N CYS A 505 19.54 -1.15 -56.30
CA CYS A 505 18.48 -2.04 -56.77
C CYS A 505 18.23 -1.72 -58.26
N CYS A 506 19.20 -2.10 -59.10
CA CYS A 506 18.92 -2.28 -60.52
C CYS A 506 17.96 -3.46 -60.64
N SER A 507 16.72 -3.16 -61.02
CA SER A 507 15.80 -4.03 -61.76
C SER A 507 16.24 -5.50 -61.90
N TRP A 508 15.80 -6.35 -60.99
CA TRP A 508 15.66 -7.79 -61.24
C TRP A 508 14.20 -8.05 -61.52
N THR A 509 13.82 -7.94 -62.80
CA THR A 509 12.57 -8.51 -63.30
C THR A 509 12.64 -10.04 -63.16
N PRO A 510 11.56 -10.71 -62.72
CA PRO A 510 11.49 -12.16 -62.79
C PRO A 510 11.48 -12.54 -64.27
N TRP A 511 12.36 -13.46 -64.63
CA TRP A 511 12.35 -14.08 -65.94
C TRP A 511 10.97 -14.71 -66.18
N GLY A 512 10.36 -14.33 -67.30
CA GLY A 512 9.09 -14.86 -67.73
C GLY A 512 9.15 -16.38 -67.91
N VAL A 513 8.31 -17.07 -67.15
CA VAL A 513 7.75 -18.35 -67.57
C VAL A 513 6.68 -18.02 -68.59
N SER A 514 7.01 -18.22 -69.87
CA SER A 514 6.02 -18.26 -70.93
C SER A 514 5.31 -19.61 -70.83
N ALA A 515 4.10 -19.62 -70.26
CA ALA A 515 3.16 -20.71 -70.38
C ALA A 515 2.06 -20.25 -71.34
N GLY A 516 2.09 -20.78 -72.56
CA GLY A 516 1.02 -20.61 -73.53
C GLY A 516 -0.07 -21.65 -73.30
N ARG A 517 -1.25 -21.19 -72.87
CA ARG A 517 -2.58 -21.35 -73.50
C ARG A 517 -3.64 -20.75 -72.59
#